data_AF-F0Z7J5-F1
#
_entry.id   AF-F0Z7J5-F1
#
_cell.length_a   1.000
_cell.length_b   1.000
_cell.length_c   1.000
_cell.angle_alpha   90.00
_cell.angle_beta   90.00
_cell.angle_gamma   90.00
#
_symmetry.space_group_name_H-M   'P 1'
#
loop_
_entity.id
_entity.type
_entity.pdbx_description
1 polymer ?
#
loop_
_entity_poly.entity_id
_entity_poly.type
_entity_poly.pdbx_seq_one_letter_code
_entity_poly.pdbx_strand_id
1 'polypeptide(L)'
;ILLFTIYNQINIINSADTNGTSTNSSSSSSEYIVGRFYFQHFLIIIFVVGIMLFLSFSLIQVRIRLKNRMIDRIPRNIMPFLRPGDLSNKQRTIILNEIVRSKQIQSQIEPIMIGDSPTISHLGWGPPNTGYSKVHFKTSIAKSWIVLEKAATHYNPELKRDTKLCIRDYVEFLLEKCPQIEKKFAYHYIDIYECARFSDQEFTLEEYTDFMSNLIELIKTIGGVKDENNNIDASGSTNRNSDKFNSIINDNEYYNFTSNQFNNDIN
;
A
#
# COMPACT_ATOMS: atom_id res chain seq x y z
N ILE A 1 15.14 6.39 17.19
CA ILE A 1 15.68 7.77 17.16
C ILE A 1 16.57 8.02 18.37
N LEU A 2 16.06 8.01 19.61
CA LEU A 2 16.89 8.21 20.83
C LEU A 2 18.10 7.26 20.98
N LEU A 3 17.93 5.96 20.71
CA LEU A 3 19.06 5.01 20.73
C LEU A 3 20.11 5.26 19.64
N PHE A 4 19.69 5.81 18.49
CA PHE A 4 20.59 6.17 17.40
C PHE A 4 21.36 7.46 17.75
N THR A 5 20.73 8.40 18.46
CA THR A 5 21.37 9.63 18.94
C THR A 5 22.43 9.35 20.01
N ILE A 6 22.18 8.40 20.92
CA ILE A 6 23.15 8.01 21.96
C ILE A 6 24.36 7.31 21.32
N TYR A 7 24.14 6.42 20.35
CA TYR A 7 25.23 5.74 19.65
C TYR A 7 26.13 6.71 18.87
N ASN A 8 25.54 7.74 18.25
CA ASN A 8 26.32 8.73 17.51
C ASN A 8 27.11 9.70 18.41
N GLN A 9 26.61 10.05 19.59
CA GLN A 9 27.40 10.89 20.51
C GLN A 9 28.65 10.18 21.04
N ILE A 10 28.58 8.86 21.25
CA ILE A 10 29.73 8.07 21.71
C ILE A 10 30.83 8.04 20.63
N ASN A 11 30.48 7.99 19.34
CA ASN A 11 31.47 7.98 18.25
C ASN A 11 32.16 9.34 18.02
N ILE A 12 31.48 10.45 18.31
CA ILE A 12 32.04 11.81 18.11
C ILE A 12 33.11 12.13 19.16
N ILE A 13 32.92 11.68 20.41
CA ILE A 13 33.90 11.90 21.49
C ILE A 13 35.22 11.17 21.20
N ASN A 14 35.17 10.00 20.55
CA ASN A 14 36.37 9.23 20.22
C ASN A 14 37.21 9.82 19.07
N SER A 15 36.69 10.81 18.32
CA SER A 15 37.36 11.37 17.14
C SER A 15 37.99 12.75 17.40
N ALA A 16 37.87 13.31 18.60
CA ALA A 16 38.31 14.68 18.89
C ALA A 16 39.76 14.81 19.44
N ASP A 17 40.40 13.71 19.86
CA ASP A 17 41.67 13.78 20.61
C ASP A 17 42.94 13.47 19.79
N THR A 18 42.85 13.38 18.47
CA THR A 18 44.00 13.16 17.61
C THR A 18 44.34 14.41 16.80
N ASN A 19 44.99 15.40 17.44
CA ASN A 19 45.99 16.26 16.78
C ASN A 19 46.80 17.12 17.77
N GLY A 20 48.02 16.66 18.06
CA GLY A 20 49.21 17.50 18.26
C GLY A 20 49.47 18.07 19.66
N THR A 21 50.54 17.62 20.31
CA THR A 21 51.83 18.33 20.38
C THR A 21 52.76 17.59 21.36
N SER A 22 53.95 17.27 20.87
CA SER A 22 55.02 16.55 21.54
C SER A 22 55.82 17.43 22.51
N THR A 23 55.86 17.06 23.79
CA THR A 23 57.03 17.26 24.69
C THR A 23 56.97 16.32 25.90
N ASN A 24 57.95 15.42 25.95
CA ASN A 24 58.62 14.80 27.09
C ASN A 24 57.89 14.52 28.43
N SER A 25 58.14 13.28 28.87
CA SER A 25 58.25 12.77 30.25
C SER A 25 56.98 12.25 30.94
N SER A 26 57.17 11.09 31.56
CA SER A 26 56.22 10.21 32.28
C SER A 26 55.14 9.56 31.42
N SER A 27 55.51 8.39 30.91
CA SER A 27 54.61 7.31 30.49
C SER A 27 53.67 6.89 31.63
N SER A 28 52.56 7.60 31.79
CA SER A 28 51.37 7.07 32.45
C SER A 28 50.43 6.59 31.36
N SER A 29 50.57 5.31 31.00
CA SER A 29 49.57 4.56 30.25
C SER A 29 48.23 4.69 30.97
N SER A 30 47.39 5.66 30.56
CA SER A 30 45.97 5.61 30.85
C SER A 30 45.41 4.47 30.00
N GLU A 31 45.56 3.25 30.52
CA GLU A 31 44.67 2.17 30.14
C GLU A 31 43.26 2.75 30.28
N TYR A 32 42.58 2.93 29.14
CA TYR A 32 41.13 2.98 29.15
C TYR A 32 40.72 1.61 29.68
N ILE A 33 40.59 1.52 30.99
CA ILE A 33 39.93 0.42 31.67
C ILE A 33 38.53 0.47 31.08
N VAL A 34 38.31 -0.32 30.03
CA VAL A 34 36.99 -0.74 29.57
C VAL A 34 36.40 -1.35 30.83
N GLY A 35 35.65 -0.51 31.56
CA GLY A 35 35.19 -0.80 32.90
C GLY A 35 34.56 -2.17 32.86
N ARG A 36 35.06 -3.10 33.66
CA ARG A 36 34.44 -4.42 33.81
C ARG A 36 33.01 -4.15 34.24
N PHE A 37 32.08 -4.18 33.29
CA PHE A 37 30.66 -4.00 33.57
C PHE A 37 30.24 -5.20 34.38
N TYR A 38 30.21 -5.02 35.71
CA TYR A 38 29.65 -6.01 36.60
C TYR A 38 28.19 -6.22 36.21
N PHE A 39 27.74 -7.47 36.25
CA PHE A 39 26.36 -7.88 35.96
C PHE A 39 25.30 -7.01 36.66
N GLN A 40 25.64 -6.45 37.83
CA GLN A 40 24.82 -5.50 38.58
C GLN A 40 24.42 -4.25 37.77
N HIS A 41 25.33 -3.67 36.97
CA HIS A 41 25.02 -2.49 36.17
C HIS A 41 24.03 -2.79 35.04
N PHE A 42 24.12 -3.98 34.45
CA PHE A 42 23.19 -4.43 33.41
C PHE A 42 21.76 -4.57 33.95
N LEU A 43 21.60 -5.12 35.15
CA LEU A 43 20.30 -5.22 35.82
C LEU A 43 19.69 -3.84 36.11
N ILE A 44 20.50 -2.88 36.56
CA ILE A 44 20.05 -1.51 36.82
C ILE A 44 19.54 -0.86 35.51
N ILE A 45 20.28 -1.01 34.41
CA ILE A 45 19.89 -0.43 33.11
C ILE A 45 18.57 -1.04 32.63
N ILE A 46 18.40 -2.37 32.69
CA ILE A 46 17.14 -3.03 32.31
C ILE A 46 15.98 -2.51 33.16
N PHE A 47 16.19 -2.37 34.47
CA PHE A 47 15.17 -1.88 35.38
C PHE A 47 14.74 -0.44 35.07
N VAL A 48 15.71 0.45 34.82
CA VAL A 48 15.45 1.85 34.45
C VAL A 48 14.71 1.94 33.12
N VAL A 49 15.12 1.18 32.11
CA VAL A 49 14.44 1.12 30.80
C VAL A 49 13.03 0.56 30.94
N GLY A 50 12.85 -0.48 31.75
CA GLY A 50 11.55 -1.09 32.05
C GLY A 50 10.58 -0.09 32.68
N ILE A 51 11.02 0.68 33.67
CA ILE A 51 10.20 1.74 34.30
C ILE A 51 9.84 2.83 33.29
N MET A 52 10.79 3.27 32.45
CA MET A 52 10.53 4.29 31.44
C MET A 52 9.49 3.86 30.40
N LEU A 53 9.53 2.60 29.96
CA LEU A 53 8.53 2.03 29.06
C LEU A 53 7.16 1.92 29.76
N PHE A 54 7.14 1.48 31.01
CA PHE A 54 5.90 1.38 31.79
C PHE A 54 5.23 2.74 31.99
N LEU A 55 5.99 3.77 32.34
CA LEU A 55 5.48 5.14 32.47
C LEU A 55 4.95 5.68 31.15
N SER A 56 5.67 5.46 30.04
CA SER A 56 5.22 5.88 28.70
C SER A 56 3.89 5.24 28.33
N PHE A 57 3.75 3.93 28.54
CA PHE A 57 2.51 3.20 28.26
C PHE A 57 1.35 3.67 29.15
N SER A 58 1.61 3.93 30.43
CA SER A 58 0.62 4.46 31.37
C SER A 58 0.07 5.81 30.92
N LEU A 59 0.94 6.73 30.47
CA LEU A 59 0.52 8.04 29.97
C LEU A 59 -0.36 7.94 28.71
N ILE A 60 -0.03 7.04 27.78
CA ILE A 60 -0.87 6.77 26.60
C ILE A 60 -2.26 6.29 27.02
N GLN A 61 -2.34 5.33 27.95
CA GLN A 61 -3.63 4.80 28.41
C GLN A 61 -4.48 5.88 29.09
N VAL A 62 -3.87 6.73 29.91
CA VAL A 62 -4.56 7.86 30.55
C VAL A 62 -5.13 8.81 29.49
N ARG A 63 -4.35 9.14 28.46
CA ARG A 63 -4.80 10.01 27.36
C ARG A 63 -6.00 9.42 26.61
N ILE A 64 -5.96 8.11 26.31
CA ILE A 64 -7.06 7.42 25.63
C ILE A 64 -8.32 7.41 26.52
N ARG A 65 -8.17 7.09 27.81
CA ARG A 65 -9.30 7.11 28.76
C ARG A 65 -9.91 8.50 28.90
N LEU A 66 -9.09 9.56 28.95
CA LEU A 66 -9.56 10.94 29.05
C LEU A 66 -10.34 11.35 27.80
N LYS A 67 -9.82 11.00 26.61
CA LYS A 67 -10.49 11.24 25.32
C LYS A 67 -11.86 10.56 25.28
N ASN A 68 -11.94 9.29 25.66
CA ASN A 68 -13.20 8.55 25.63
C ASN A 68 -14.23 9.15 26.61
N ARG A 69 -13.80 9.51 27.83
CA ARG A 69 -14.68 10.21 28.79
C ARG A 69 -15.19 11.57 28.28
N MET A 70 -14.41 12.28 27.47
CA MET A 70 -14.87 13.53 26.85
C MET A 70 -15.85 13.29 25.70
N ILE A 71 -15.63 12.24 24.90
CA ILE A 71 -16.55 11.86 23.81
C ILE A 71 -17.92 11.45 24.36
N ASP A 72 -17.95 10.74 25.49
CA ASP A 72 -19.19 10.30 26.13
C ASP A 72 -20.00 11.45 26.74
N ARG A 73 -19.37 12.62 26.97
CA ARG A 73 -20.06 13.83 27.43
C ARG A 73 -20.72 14.62 26.29
N ILE A 74 -20.45 14.28 25.03
CA ILE A 74 -21.14 14.91 23.90
C ILE A 74 -22.45 14.15 23.69
N PRO A 75 -23.62 14.75 24.01
CA PRO A 75 -24.90 14.07 23.83
C PRO A 75 -25.13 13.79 22.34
N ARG A 76 -25.01 12.53 21.93
CA ARG A 76 -25.12 12.10 20.54
C ARG A 76 -26.55 12.11 19.99
N ASN A 77 -27.58 12.14 20.84
CA ASN A 77 -28.93 11.77 20.41
C ASN A 77 -29.92 12.91 20.16
N ILE A 78 -29.74 14.12 20.70
CA ILE A 78 -30.48 15.32 20.27
C ILE A 78 -29.63 16.49 20.77
N MET A 79 -29.14 17.35 19.87
CA MET A 79 -28.57 18.63 20.28
C MET A 79 -29.66 19.42 21.02
N PRO A 80 -29.45 19.86 22.28
CA PRO A 80 -30.49 20.49 23.11
C PRO A 80 -30.87 21.92 22.67
N PHE A 81 -30.62 22.30 21.41
CA PHE A 81 -30.95 23.61 20.84
C PHE A 81 -32.47 23.90 20.78
N LEU A 82 -33.31 22.95 21.18
CA LEU A 82 -34.77 23.10 21.19
C LEU A 82 -35.33 23.51 22.57
N ARG A 83 -34.50 23.74 23.60
CA ARG A 83 -35.01 24.23 24.90
C ARG A 83 -35.73 25.59 24.70
N PRO A 84 -36.95 25.78 25.24
CA PRO A 84 -37.65 27.06 25.13
C PRO A 84 -36.82 28.16 25.81
N GLY A 85 -36.34 29.15 25.06
CA GLY A 85 -35.58 30.29 25.58
C GLY A 85 -34.23 30.56 24.92
N ASP A 86 -33.56 29.56 24.33
CA ASP A 86 -32.21 29.76 23.75
C ASP A 86 -32.22 30.36 22.34
N LEU A 87 -33.35 30.26 21.62
CA LEU A 87 -33.50 30.71 20.24
C LEU A 87 -34.84 31.41 20.04
N SER A 88 -34.83 32.46 19.21
CA SER A 88 -36.06 33.12 18.75
C SER A 88 -36.91 32.13 17.95
N ASN A 89 -38.25 32.26 18.04
CA ASN A 89 -39.19 31.42 17.29
C ASN A 89 -38.87 31.36 15.80
N LYS A 90 -38.39 32.47 15.21
CA LYS A 90 -37.98 32.52 13.79
C LYS A 90 -36.78 31.61 13.49
N GLN A 91 -35.77 31.60 14.35
CA GLN A 91 -34.58 30.75 14.18
C GLN A 91 -34.93 29.27 14.37
N ARG A 92 -35.81 28.97 15.33
CA ARG A 92 -36.31 27.60 15.56
C ARG A 92 -36.99 27.04 14.33
N THR A 93 -37.87 27.82 13.68
CA THR A 93 -38.55 27.38 12.46
C THR A 93 -37.60 27.15 11.29
N ILE A 94 -36.58 28.01 11.12
CA ILE A 94 -35.56 27.84 10.06
C ILE A 94 -34.79 26.53 10.26
N ILE A 95 -34.31 26.28 11.48
CA ILE A 95 -33.58 25.04 11.80
C ILE A 95 -34.46 23.81 11.59
N LEU A 96 -35.72 23.87 12.04
CA LEU A 96 -36.66 22.77 11.87
C LEU A 96 -36.93 22.48 10.39
N ASN A 97 -37.15 23.51 9.58
CA ASN A 97 -37.35 23.37 8.14
C ASN A 97 -36.12 22.76 7.46
N GLU A 98 -34.91 23.16 7.85
CA GLU A 98 -33.68 22.61 7.27
C GLU A 98 -33.43 21.16 7.71
N ILE A 99 -33.79 20.79 8.95
CA ILE A 99 -33.76 19.39 9.41
C ILE A 99 -34.79 18.54 8.67
N VAL A 100 -36.00 19.06 8.46
CA VAL A 100 -37.04 18.37 7.68
C VAL A 100 -36.59 18.20 6.24
N ARG A 101 -36.01 19.25 5.64
CA ARG A 101 -35.43 19.21 4.30
C ARG A 101 -34.31 18.20 4.18
N SER A 102 -33.37 18.16 5.13
CA SER A 102 -32.26 17.21 5.10
C SER A 102 -32.74 15.77 5.29
N LYS A 103 -33.73 15.54 6.17
CA LYS A 103 -34.39 14.23 6.29
C LYS A 103 -35.13 13.83 5.03
N GLN A 104 -35.80 14.77 4.36
CA GLN A 104 -36.50 14.51 3.11
C GLN A 104 -35.51 14.17 1.98
N ILE A 105 -34.41 14.91 1.87
CA ILE A 105 -33.32 14.61 0.94
C ILE A 105 -32.71 13.24 1.28
N GLN A 106 -32.45 12.95 2.55
CA GLN A 106 -31.91 11.66 2.99
C GLN A 106 -32.87 10.50 2.74
N SER A 107 -34.19 10.72 2.87
CA SER A 107 -35.20 9.70 2.51
C SER A 107 -35.37 9.54 1.00
N GLN A 108 -35.00 10.54 0.20
CA GLN A 108 -34.97 10.46 -1.26
C GLN A 108 -33.68 9.83 -1.76
N ILE A 109 -32.60 9.92 -0.98
CA ILE A 109 -31.37 9.14 -1.14
C ILE A 109 -31.59 7.81 -0.43
N GLU A 110 -32.55 7.02 -0.89
CA GLU A 110 -32.46 5.60 -0.61
C GLU A 110 -31.20 5.10 -1.32
N PRO A 111 -30.22 4.50 -0.62
CA PRO A 111 -29.21 3.71 -1.31
C PRO A 111 -30.03 2.66 -2.06
N ILE A 112 -30.02 2.71 -3.38
CA ILE A 112 -30.65 1.68 -4.21
C ILE A 112 -30.08 0.38 -3.68
N MET A 113 -30.88 -0.35 -2.90
CA MET A 113 -30.48 -1.63 -2.35
C MET A 113 -30.24 -2.50 -3.57
N ILE A 114 -28.97 -2.79 -3.81
CA ILE A 114 -28.43 -3.65 -4.86
C ILE A 114 -28.95 -5.05 -4.56
N GLY A 115 -30.20 -5.30 -4.92
CA GLY A 115 -30.91 -6.55 -4.72
C GLY A 115 -31.36 -7.13 -6.04
N ASP A 116 -32.12 -6.37 -6.84
CA ASP A 116 -32.88 -6.98 -7.96
C ASP A 116 -32.89 -6.16 -9.27
N SER A 117 -32.00 -5.17 -9.44
CA SER A 117 -31.84 -4.47 -10.74
C SER A 117 -30.57 -4.95 -11.46
N PRO A 118 -30.67 -5.61 -12.63
CA PRO A 118 -29.55 -6.29 -13.27
C PRO A 118 -28.59 -5.37 -14.06
N THR A 119 -28.73 -4.05 -14.02
CA THR A 119 -28.06 -3.18 -15.02
C THR A 119 -27.31 -1.97 -14.48
N ILE A 120 -27.36 -1.66 -13.18
CA ILE A 120 -26.47 -0.64 -12.61
C ILE A 120 -25.23 -1.36 -12.06
N SER A 121 -24.51 -2.00 -12.98
CA SER A 121 -23.09 -2.30 -12.74
C SER A 121 -22.44 -0.93 -12.56
N HIS A 122 -21.88 -0.65 -11.37
CA HIS A 122 -21.12 0.58 -11.17
C HIS A 122 -20.06 0.63 -12.28
N LEU A 123 -20.12 1.66 -13.14
CA LEU A 123 -19.21 1.82 -14.26
C LEU A 123 -17.76 1.74 -13.74
N GLY A 124 -16.92 0.92 -14.36
CA GLY A 124 -15.54 0.65 -13.89
C GLY A 124 -15.38 -0.51 -12.89
N TRP A 125 -16.47 -1.09 -12.38
CA TRP A 125 -16.45 -2.29 -11.53
C TRP A 125 -16.93 -3.54 -12.27
N GLY A 126 -16.37 -4.68 -11.91
CA GLY A 126 -16.85 -5.95 -12.42
C GLY A 126 -18.28 -6.29 -11.97
N PRO A 127 -19.07 -6.95 -12.84
CA PRO A 127 -20.45 -7.26 -12.54
C PRO A 127 -20.57 -8.19 -11.33
N PRO A 128 -21.59 -7.98 -10.46
CA PRO A 128 -21.84 -8.86 -9.34
C PRO A 128 -22.08 -10.29 -9.84
N ASN A 129 -21.66 -11.28 -9.05
CA ASN A 129 -21.70 -12.72 -9.40
C ASN A 129 -20.69 -13.20 -10.47
N THR A 130 -19.75 -12.36 -10.87
CA THR A 130 -18.59 -12.80 -11.68
C THR A 130 -17.32 -12.87 -10.84
N GLY A 131 -16.27 -13.53 -11.37
CA GLY A 131 -14.93 -13.52 -10.79
C GLY A 131 -14.32 -12.11 -10.65
N TYR A 132 -14.88 -11.12 -11.35
CA TYR A 132 -14.45 -9.72 -11.31
C TYR A 132 -15.27 -8.85 -10.36
N SER A 133 -16.22 -9.40 -9.61
CA SER A 133 -17.15 -8.64 -8.74
C SER A 133 -16.48 -7.72 -7.72
N LYS A 134 -15.21 -7.95 -7.37
CA LYS A 134 -14.42 -7.12 -6.43
C LYS A 134 -13.33 -6.29 -7.11
N VAL A 135 -13.26 -6.30 -8.43
CA VAL A 135 -12.19 -5.68 -9.19
C VAL A 135 -12.67 -4.37 -9.79
N HIS A 136 -11.97 -3.28 -9.46
CA HIS A 136 -12.10 -2.01 -10.16
C HIS A 136 -11.10 -2.00 -11.33
N PHE A 137 -11.62 -1.98 -12.55
CA PHE A 137 -10.82 -2.19 -13.77
C PHE A 137 -9.69 -1.16 -13.90
N LYS A 138 -10.03 0.14 -13.83
CA LYS A 138 -9.07 1.24 -13.89
C LYS A 138 -7.94 1.12 -12.87
N THR A 139 -8.28 0.86 -11.60
CA THR A 139 -7.29 0.71 -10.52
C THR A 139 -6.42 -0.53 -10.73
N SER A 140 -7.00 -1.63 -11.21
CA SER A 140 -6.28 -2.87 -11.53
C SER A 140 -5.27 -2.63 -12.66
N ILE A 141 -5.70 -2.00 -13.75
CA ILE A 141 -4.83 -1.60 -14.87
C ILE A 141 -3.70 -0.68 -14.38
N ALA A 142 -4.01 0.36 -13.59
CA ALA A 142 -3.03 1.29 -13.05
C ALA A 142 -2.01 0.63 -12.09
N LYS A 143 -2.34 -0.51 -11.49
CA LYS A 143 -1.45 -1.30 -10.63
C LYS A 143 -0.76 -2.47 -11.34
N SER A 144 -1.12 -2.76 -12.59
CA SER A 144 -0.57 -3.87 -13.38
C SER A 144 0.95 -3.85 -13.53
N TRP A 145 1.59 -2.68 -13.44
CA TRP A 145 3.05 -2.54 -13.52
C TRP A 145 3.79 -3.36 -12.48
N ILE A 146 3.20 -3.60 -11.31
CA ILE A 146 3.78 -4.43 -10.25
C ILE A 146 3.95 -5.87 -10.75
N VAL A 147 2.96 -6.37 -11.48
CA VAL A 147 2.93 -7.73 -12.04
C VAL A 147 3.98 -7.85 -13.14
N LEU A 148 4.04 -6.85 -14.03
CA LEU A 148 5.04 -6.78 -15.09
C LEU A 148 6.46 -6.75 -14.53
N GLU A 149 6.73 -5.92 -13.51
CA GLU A 149 8.03 -5.83 -12.84
C GLU A 149 8.40 -7.14 -12.13
N LYS A 150 7.45 -7.75 -11.42
CA LYS A 150 7.67 -9.03 -10.73
C LYS A 150 7.97 -10.14 -11.73
N ALA A 151 7.26 -10.18 -12.85
CA ALA A 151 7.49 -11.17 -13.90
C ALA A 151 8.87 -10.98 -14.55
N ALA A 152 9.23 -9.75 -14.96
CA ALA A 152 10.54 -9.46 -15.52
C ALA A 152 11.69 -9.82 -14.57
N THR A 153 11.57 -9.42 -13.29
CA THR A 153 12.56 -9.70 -12.24
C THR A 153 12.69 -11.21 -11.96
N HIS A 154 11.61 -11.97 -12.08
CA HIS A 154 11.62 -13.42 -11.91
C HIS A 154 12.43 -14.12 -13.00
N TYR A 155 12.39 -13.62 -14.24
CA TYR A 155 13.19 -14.17 -15.35
C TYR A 155 14.65 -13.71 -15.29
N ASN A 156 14.88 -12.41 -15.09
CA ASN A 156 16.20 -11.86 -14.92
C ASN A 156 16.17 -10.76 -13.85
N PRO A 157 16.87 -10.93 -12.70
CA PRO A 157 16.94 -9.93 -11.65
C PRO A 157 17.49 -8.56 -12.10
N GLU A 158 18.27 -8.50 -13.18
CA GLU A 158 18.79 -7.25 -13.75
C GLU A 158 17.73 -6.41 -14.46
N LEU A 159 16.58 -7.02 -14.82
CA LEU A 159 15.45 -6.30 -15.43
C LEU A 159 14.58 -5.58 -14.39
N LYS A 160 14.99 -5.55 -13.12
CA LYS A 160 14.26 -4.83 -12.09
C LYS A 160 14.21 -3.33 -12.40
N ARG A 161 13.04 -2.73 -12.26
CA ARG A 161 12.81 -1.31 -12.50
C ARG A 161 13.54 -0.44 -11.49
N ASP A 162 14.23 0.61 -11.96
CA ASP A 162 14.68 1.68 -11.08
C ASP A 162 13.48 2.54 -10.64
N THR A 163 13.44 2.89 -9.36
CA THR A 163 12.40 3.73 -8.76
C THR A 163 12.26 5.10 -9.42
N LYS A 164 13.31 5.59 -10.08
CA LYS A 164 13.32 6.87 -10.82
C LYS A 164 12.73 6.78 -12.22
N LEU A 165 12.63 5.58 -12.80
CA LEU A 165 12.10 5.37 -14.15
C LEU A 165 10.58 5.33 -14.13
N CYS A 166 9.97 6.05 -15.07
CA CYS A 166 8.54 5.94 -15.29
C CYS A 166 8.20 4.60 -15.98
N ILE A 167 6.92 4.21 -15.97
CA ILE A 167 6.51 2.92 -16.54
C ILE A 167 6.72 2.86 -18.06
N ARG A 168 6.52 3.98 -18.76
CA ARG A 168 6.81 4.10 -20.19
C ARG A 168 8.28 3.81 -20.49
N ASP A 169 9.20 4.54 -19.85
CA ASP A 169 10.64 4.34 -20.02
C ASP A 169 11.07 2.92 -19.60
N TYR A 170 10.43 2.37 -18.57
CA TYR A 170 10.71 1.00 -18.14
C TYR A 170 10.32 -0.04 -19.19
N VAL A 171 9.16 0.11 -19.83
CA VAL A 171 8.73 -0.81 -20.90
C VAL A 171 9.63 -0.65 -22.13
N GLU A 172 10.06 0.56 -22.45
CA GLU A 172 11.07 0.79 -23.51
C GLU A 172 12.41 0.12 -23.19
N PHE A 173 12.87 0.23 -21.94
CA PHE A 173 14.04 -0.51 -21.47
C PHE A 173 13.87 -2.04 -21.60
N LEU A 174 12.68 -2.58 -21.31
CA LEU A 174 12.39 -4.00 -21.53
C LEU A 174 12.47 -4.37 -23.01
N LEU A 175 12.00 -3.53 -23.93
CA LEU A 175 12.13 -3.75 -25.38
C LEU A 175 13.60 -3.77 -25.84
N GLU A 176 14.45 -2.92 -25.27
CA GLU A 176 15.88 -2.90 -25.59
C GLU A 176 16.61 -4.15 -25.10
N LYS A 177 16.26 -4.64 -23.90
CA LYS A 177 16.91 -5.80 -23.28
C LYS A 177 16.35 -7.14 -23.75
N CYS A 178 15.10 -7.17 -24.19
CA CYS A 178 14.40 -8.38 -24.61
C CYS A 178 13.88 -8.20 -26.05
N PRO A 179 14.72 -8.46 -27.07
CA PRO A 179 14.34 -8.28 -28.48
C PRO A 179 13.20 -9.20 -28.94
N GLN A 180 12.88 -10.24 -28.16
CA GLN A 180 11.74 -11.13 -28.41
C GLN A 180 10.37 -10.51 -28.08
N ILE A 181 10.32 -9.37 -27.38
CA ILE A 181 9.06 -8.71 -27.06
C ILE A 181 8.52 -8.04 -28.32
N GLU A 182 7.28 -8.37 -28.67
CA GLU A 182 6.60 -7.68 -29.77
C GLU A 182 6.21 -6.25 -29.33
N LYS A 183 6.69 -5.26 -30.10
CA LYS A 183 6.46 -3.83 -29.83
C LYS A 183 4.97 -3.48 -29.73
N LYS A 184 4.11 -4.20 -30.45
CA LYS A 184 2.66 -4.00 -30.46
C LYS A 184 2.07 -4.13 -29.05
N PHE A 185 2.41 -5.19 -28.32
CA PHE A 185 1.88 -5.42 -26.97
C PHE A 185 2.44 -4.42 -25.96
N ALA A 186 3.72 -4.05 -26.10
CA ALA A 186 4.36 -3.06 -25.25
C ALA A 186 3.71 -1.67 -25.38
N TYR A 187 3.48 -1.18 -26.60
CA TYR A 187 2.82 0.12 -26.80
C TYR A 187 1.35 0.10 -26.39
N HIS A 188 0.62 -0.97 -26.71
CA HIS A 188 -0.77 -1.11 -26.24
C HIS A 188 -0.87 -1.10 -24.71
N TYR A 189 0.07 -1.77 -24.03
CA TYR A 189 0.14 -1.73 -22.57
C TYR A 189 0.37 -0.30 -22.04
N ILE A 190 1.31 0.44 -22.62
CA ILE A 190 1.61 1.83 -22.21
C ILE A 190 0.38 2.72 -22.39
N ASP A 191 -0.27 2.67 -23.55
CA ASP A 191 -1.41 3.54 -23.87
C ASP A 191 -2.59 3.31 -22.91
N ILE A 192 -2.94 2.05 -22.67
CA ILE A 192 -4.03 1.70 -21.75
C ILE A 192 -3.65 2.01 -20.29
N TYR A 193 -2.40 1.79 -19.91
CA TYR A 193 -1.89 2.13 -18.59
C TYR A 193 -1.98 3.63 -18.30
N GLU A 194 -1.52 4.46 -19.24
CA GLU A 194 -1.57 5.91 -19.09
C GLU A 194 -2.99 6.44 -19.10
N CYS A 195 -3.85 5.91 -19.96
CA CYS A 195 -5.28 6.23 -19.94
C CYS A 195 -5.88 5.90 -18.56
N ALA A 196 -5.62 4.71 -18.02
CA ALA A 196 -6.13 4.33 -16.70
C ALA A 196 -5.61 5.20 -15.55
N ARG A 197 -4.38 5.73 -15.66
CA ARG A 197 -3.76 6.51 -14.59
C ARG A 197 -4.09 8.00 -14.66
N PHE A 198 -4.21 8.57 -15.85
CA PHE A 198 -4.29 10.02 -16.06
C PHE A 198 -5.61 10.48 -16.67
N SER A 199 -6.42 9.59 -17.24
CA SER A 199 -7.75 9.92 -17.73
C SER A 199 -8.80 9.82 -16.63
N ASP A 200 -9.91 10.52 -16.79
CA ASP A 200 -11.12 10.37 -15.98
C ASP A 200 -12.04 9.26 -16.52
N GLN A 201 -11.76 8.71 -17.70
CA GLN A 201 -12.54 7.66 -18.33
C GLN A 201 -12.50 6.35 -17.52
N GLU A 202 -13.64 5.68 -17.44
CA GLU A 202 -13.79 4.34 -16.86
C GLU A 202 -13.71 3.27 -17.95
N PHE A 203 -13.29 2.07 -17.55
CA PHE A 203 -13.14 0.93 -18.44
C PHE A 203 -14.33 -0.02 -18.32
N THR A 204 -14.69 -0.63 -19.45
CA THR A 204 -15.64 -1.73 -19.54
C THR A 204 -14.97 -3.07 -19.25
N LEU A 205 -15.79 -4.11 -19.01
CA LEU A 205 -15.29 -5.47 -18.81
C LEU A 205 -14.55 -5.97 -20.06
N GLU A 206 -15.06 -5.67 -21.26
CA GLU A 206 -14.45 -6.12 -22.52
C GLU A 206 -13.05 -5.53 -22.70
N GLU A 207 -12.90 -4.21 -22.53
CA GLU A 207 -11.61 -3.52 -22.59
C GLU A 207 -10.63 -4.05 -21.53
N TYR A 208 -11.12 -4.33 -20.33
CA TYR A 208 -10.30 -4.92 -19.28
C TYR A 208 -9.83 -6.33 -19.63
N THR A 209 -10.70 -7.16 -20.21
CA THR A 209 -10.33 -8.53 -20.62
C THR A 209 -9.34 -8.54 -21.79
N ASP A 210 -9.51 -7.63 -22.76
CA ASP A 210 -8.56 -7.44 -23.86
C ASP A 210 -7.19 -6.99 -23.33
N PHE A 211 -7.18 -5.98 -22.44
CA PHE A 211 -5.96 -5.53 -21.77
C PHE A 211 -5.25 -6.68 -21.04
N MET A 212 -5.98 -7.49 -20.26
CA MET A 212 -5.38 -8.60 -19.52
C MET A 212 -4.80 -9.67 -20.44
N SER A 213 -5.47 -9.96 -21.56
CA SER A 213 -4.95 -10.88 -22.58
C SER A 213 -3.63 -10.37 -23.16
N ASN A 214 -3.58 -9.09 -23.54
CA ASN A 214 -2.37 -8.44 -24.07
C ASN A 214 -1.24 -8.37 -23.03
N LEU A 215 -1.56 -8.15 -21.75
CA LEU A 215 -0.58 -8.15 -20.67
C LEU A 215 0.03 -9.55 -20.46
N ILE A 216 -0.80 -10.60 -20.49
CA ILE A 216 -0.32 -11.98 -20.37
C ILE A 216 0.63 -12.30 -21.54
N GLU A 217 0.27 -11.92 -22.76
CA GLU A 217 1.11 -12.14 -23.93
C GLU A 217 2.44 -11.39 -23.81
N LEU A 218 2.40 -10.12 -23.41
CA LEU A 218 3.61 -9.34 -23.12
C LEU A 218 4.51 -10.05 -22.10
N ILE A 219 3.96 -10.55 -21.00
CA ILE A 219 4.72 -11.27 -19.97
C ILE A 219 5.30 -12.58 -20.50
N LYS A 220 4.55 -13.35 -21.30
CA LYS A 220 5.04 -14.59 -21.91
C LYS A 220 6.24 -14.33 -22.83
N THR A 221 6.17 -13.27 -23.64
CA THR A 221 7.29 -12.90 -24.52
C THR A 221 8.55 -12.51 -23.73
N ILE A 222 8.41 -11.83 -22.58
CA ILE A 222 9.54 -11.56 -21.67
C ILE A 222 10.19 -12.86 -21.19
N GLY A 223 9.36 -13.84 -20.82
CA GLY A 223 9.81 -15.15 -20.35
C GLY A 223 10.46 -16.07 -21.39
N GLY A 224 10.47 -15.67 -22.66
CA GLY A 224 11.07 -16.45 -23.74
C GLY A 224 10.33 -17.75 -24.05
N VAL A 225 9.07 -17.90 -23.60
CA VAL A 225 8.24 -19.06 -23.94
C VAL A 225 7.70 -18.84 -25.35
N LYS A 226 8.48 -19.24 -26.35
CA LYS A 226 7.95 -19.39 -27.71
C LYS A 226 7.17 -20.70 -27.75
N ASP A 227 5.85 -20.60 -27.92
CA ASP A 227 5.02 -21.75 -28.25
C ASP A 227 5.33 -22.19 -29.69
N GLU A 228 6.49 -22.82 -29.90
CA GLU A 228 6.75 -23.61 -31.10
C GLU A 228 5.91 -24.90 -31.02
N ASN A 229 4.69 -24.87 -31.58
CA ASN A 229 4.18 -25.85 -32.56
C ASN A 229 2.65 -25.85 -32.66
N ASN A 230 2.15 -25.28 -33.77
CA ASN A 230 1.06 -25.91 -34.51
C ASN A 230 1.63 -27.13 -35.25
N ASN A 231 1.64 -28.29 -34.60
CA ASN A 231 1.43 -29.54 -35.32
C ASN A 231 0.90 -30.61 -34.38
N ILE A 232 -0.23 -31.17 -34.79
CA ILE A 232 -0.91 -32.31 -34.21
C ILE A 232 0.08 -33.46 -34.20
N ASP A 233 0.48 -33.95 -33.02
CA ASP A 233 0.63 -35.38 -32.79
C ASP A 233 0.69 -35.70 -31.29
N ALA A 234 0.10 -36.85 -30.99
CA ALA A 234 -0.24 -37.31 -29.68
C ALA A 234 0.98 -37.64 -28.79
N SER A 235 0.67 -37.75 -27.50
CA SER A 235 1.45 -38.39 -26.42
C SER A 235 2.63 -37.62 -25.81
N GLY A 236 2.40 -37.16 -24.57
CA GLY A 236 3.31 -37.43 -23.47
C GLY A 236 4.34 -36.34 -23.15
N SER A 237 4.09 -35.65 -22.03
CA SER A 237 5.10 -34.94 -21.22
C SER A 237 5.70 -33.67 -21.82
N THR A 238 5.20 -32.51 -21.39
CA THR A 238 6.01 -31.41 -20.79
C THR A 238 5.05 -30.40 -20.14
N ASN A 239 4.64 -30.61 -18.88
CA ASN A 239 3.90 -29.60 -18.10
C ASN A 239 4.50 -29.48 -16.70
N ARG A 240 5.50 -28.60 -16.55
CA ARG A 240 6.05 -28.19 -15.24
C ARG A 240 6.27 -26.68 -15.11
N ASN A 241 6.41 -25.94 -16.22
CA ASN A 241 6.60 -24.48 -16.20
C ASN A 241 5.32 -23.68 -16.42
N SER A 242 4.33 -24.20 -17.16
CA SER A 242 3.02 -23.53 -17.33
C SER A 242 2.22 -23.52 -16.02
N ASP A 243 2.29 -24.62 -15.24
CA ASP A 243 1.61 -24.74 -13.96
C ASP A 243 2.19 -23.80 -12.89
N LYS A 244 3.49 -23.47 -12.97
CA LYS A 244 4.16 -22.53 -12.05
C LYS A 244 3.89 -21.06 -12.39
N PHE A 245 3.65 -20.75 -13.66
CA PHE A 245 3.22 -19.42 -14.09
C PHE A 245 1.74 -19.20 -13.79
N ASN A 246 0.91 -20.22 -14.06
CA ASN A 246 -0.49 -20.24 -13.63
C ASN A 246 -0.61 -20.24 -12.10
N SER A 247 0.33 -20.75 -11.31
CA SER A 247 0.28 -20.54 -9.85
C SER A 247 0.60 -19.09 -9.46
N ILE A 248 1.57 -18.42 -10.09
CA ILE A 248 1.84 -16.99 -9.82
C ILE A 248 0.63 -16.09 -10.14
N ILE A 249 -0.21 -16.50 -11.11
CA ILE A 249 -1.44 -15.79 -11.51
C ILE A 249 -2.70 -16.28 -10.75
N ASN A 250 -2.81 -17.59 -10.46
CA ASN A 250 -3.99 -18.23 -9.84
C ASN A 250 -3.87 -18.46 -8.34
N ASP A 251 -2.71 -18.20 -7.73
CA ASP A 251 -2.65 -18.11 -6.27
C ASP A 251 -3.67 -17.04 -5.89
N ASN A 252 -4.66 -17.43 -5.10
CA ASN A 252 -5.74 -16.59 -4.59
C ASN A 252 -5.25 -15.29 -3.91
N GLU A 253 -3.93 -15.05 -3.83
CA GLU A 253 -3.31 -13.75 -3.60
C GLU A 253 -3.58 -12.71 -4.70
N TYR A 254 -3.76 -13.04 -5.99
CA TYR A 254 -3.95 -12.01 -7.04
C TYR A 254 -5.26 -11.22 -6.87
N TYR A 255 -6.34 -11.90 -6.45
CA TYR A 255 -7.62 -11.27 -6.09
C TYR A 255 -7.64 -10.70 -4.66
N ASN A 256 -6.78 -11.19 -3.76
CA ASN A 256 -6.69 -10.71 -2.37
C ASN A 256 -5.68 -9.57 -2.17
N PHE A 257 -4.71 -9.39 -3.07
CA PHE A 257 -3.70 -8.33 -2.99
C PHE A 257 -4.32 -6.95 -3.28
N THR A 258 -5.25 -6.88 -4.23
CA THR A 258 -6.06 -5.68 -4.48
C THR A 258 -7.08 -5.40 -3.38
N SER A 259 -7.55 -6.43 -2.66
CA SER A 259 -8.55 -6.31 -1.59
C SER A 259 -7.94 -5.94 -0.21
N ASN A 260 -6.82 -6.55 0.18
CA ASN A 260 -6.26 -6.41 1.54
C ASN A 260 -5.38 -5.17 1.71
N GLN A 261 -4.79 -4.63 0.63
CA GLN A 261 -3.95 -3.43 0.74
C GLN A 261 -4.78 -2.14 0.79
N PHE A 262 -6.06 -2.18 0.37
CA PHE A 262 -6.99 -1.04 0.49
C PHE A 262 -7.55 -0.85 1.91
N ASN A 263 -7.66 -1.91 2.72
CA ASN A 263 -8.18 -1.80 4.09
C ASN A 263 -7.16 -1.26 5.10
N ASN A 264 -5.87 -1.26 4.76
CA ASN A 264 -4.80 -0.80 5.64
C ASN A 264 -4.41 0.68 5.43
N ASP A 265 -4.82 1.29 4.31
CA ASP A 265 -4.52 2.71 4.02
C ASP A 265 -5.72 3.65 4.31
N ILE A 266 -6.83 3.13 4.85
CA ILE A 266 -8.05 3.88 5.22
C ILE A 266 -8.35 3.84 6.74
N ASN A 267 -7.50 3.21 7.56
CA ASN A 267 -7.63 3.20 9.03
C ASN A 267 -6.45 3.86 9.75
#